data_AF-A0A846QU94-F1
#
_entry.id   AF-A0A846QU94-F1
#
_cell.length_a   1.000
_cell.length_b   1.000
_cell.length_c   1.000
_cell.angle_alpha   90.00
_cell.angle_beta   90.00
_cell.angle_gamma   90.00
#
_symmetry.space_group_name_H-M   'P 1'
#
loop_
_entity.id
_entity.type
_entity.pdbx_description
1 polymer ?
#
loop_
_entity_poly.entity_id
_entity_poly.type
_entity_poly.pdbx_seq_one_letter_code
_entity_poly.pdbx_strand_id
1 'polypeptide(L)'
;MSPFLAIKTYRLGLYFYRFFLMPSILVFILFSFGGASIFAIVVSKVILFGLGYFLYFETTRQQKIVFYKNFGISKEVLFLSILFIDLSIFVPIYYLMKLF
;
A
#
# COMPACT_ATOMS: atom_id res chain seq x y z
N MET A 1 14.88 2.87 19.70
CA MET A 1 14.90 2.20 18.38
C MET A 1 16.16 2.68 17.66
N SER A 2 17.12 1.82 17.33
CA SER A 2 18.39 2.28 16.75
C SER A 2 18.16 2.82 15.32
N PRO A 3 18.88 3.88 14.90
CA PRO A 3 18.67 4.52 13.59
C PRO A 3 18.89 3.56 12.41
N PHE A 4 19.75 2.54 12.59
CA PHE A 4 19.96 1.46 11.62
C PHE A 4 18.73 0.57 11.38
N LEU A 5 17.91 0.32 12.41
CA LEU A 5 16.68 -0.47 12.29
C LEU A 5 15.61 0.29 11.51
N ALA A 6 15.54 1.61 11.69
CA ALA A 6 14.60 2.49 10.97
C ALA A 6 14.87 2.48 9.46
N ILE A 7 16.13 2.64 9.03
CA ILE A 7 16.50 2.67 7.60
C ILE A 7 16.13 1.35 6.89
N LYS A 8 16.35 0.20 7.53
CA LYS A 8 15.98 -1.10 6.95
C LYS A 8 14.46 -1.30 6.88
N THR A 9 13.70 -0.76 7.84
CA THR A 9 12.23 -0.83 7.82
C THR A 9 11.64 0.06 6.72
N TYR A 10 12.21 1.25 6.48
CA TYR A 10 11.87 2.04 5.28
C TYR A 10 12.14 1.30 3.99
N ARG A 11 13.25 0.57 3.89
CA ARG A 11 13.61 -0.20 2.70
C ARG A 11 12.63 -1.35 2.43
N LEU A 12 12.17 -2.03 3.47
CA LEU A 12 11.14 -3.05 3.39
C LEU A 12 9.77 -2.47 3.01
N GLY A 13 9.40 -1.34 3.61
CA GLY A 13 8.21 -0.58 3.23
C GLY A 13 8.24 -0.18 1.76
N LEU A 14 9.37 0.29 1.24
CA LEU A 14 9.57 0.65 -0.18
C LEU A 14 9.44 -0.53 -1.14
N TYR A 15 10.01 -1.69 -0.80
CA TYR A 15 9.88 -2.90 -1.62
C TYR A 15 8.44 -3.41 -1.67
N PHE A 16 7.76 -3.38 -0.52
CA PHE A 16 6.35 -3.71 -0.44
C PHE A 16 5.57 -2.69 -1.28
N TYR A 17 5.71 -1.39 -1.00
CA TYR A 17 5.06 -0.30 -1.73
C TYR A 17 5.22 -0.45 -3.25
N ARG A 18 6.42 -0.72 -3.76
CA ARG A 18 6.66 -0.88 -5.20
C ARG A 18 5.80 -1.98 -5.86
N PHE A 19 5.52 -3.06 -5.15
CA PHE A 19 4.67 -4.14 -5.66
C PHE A 19 3.19 -3.71 -5.77
N PHE A 20 2.72 -2.85 -4.85
CA PHE A 20 1.35 -2.36 -4.81
C PHE A 20 1.13 -1.05 -5.59
N LEU A 21 2.20 -0.28 -5.83
CA LEU A 21 2.15 1.04 -6.46
C LEU A 21 1.58 0.98 -7.88
N MET A 22 2.09 0.06 -8.70
CA MET A 22 1.66 -0.08 -10.10
C MET A 22 0.18 -0.47 -10.21
N PRO A 23 -0.29 -1.52 -9.53
CA PRO A 23 -1.71 -1.86 -9.50
C PRO A 23 -2.59 -0.73 -8.93
N SER A 24 -2.10 -0.04 -7.90
CA SER A 24 -2.80 1.09 -7.26
C SER A 24 -2.98 2.28 -8.20
N ILE A 25 -1.96 2.61 -8.99
CA ILE A 25 -2.03 3.62 -10.06
C ILE A 25 -3.03 3.20 -11.13
N LEU A 26 -2.95 1.94 -11.59
CA LEU A 26 -3.86 1.43 -12.62
C LEU A 26 -5.32 1.52 -12.20
N VAL A 27 -5.64 1.09 -10.98
CA VAL A 27 -7.00 1.22 -10.43
C VAL A 27 -7.42 2.68 -10.35
N PHE A 28 -6.54 3.56 -9.88
CA PHE A 28 -6.84 4.99 -9.81
C PHE A 28 -7.17 5.59 -11.18
N ILE A 29 -6.36 5.28 -12.20
CA ILE A 29 -6.57 5.77 -13.58
C ILE A 29 -7.89 5.21 -14.13
N LEU A 30 -8.09 3.90 -14.09
CA LEU A 30 -9.30 3.26 -14.65
C LEU A 30 -10.59 3.82 -14.04
N PHE A 31 -10.63 3.96 -12.71
CA PHE A 31 -11.82 4.47 -12.04
C PHE A 31 -11.99 5.99 -12.19
N SER A 32 -10.90 6.77 -12.21
CA SER A 32 -10.98 8.22 -12.39
C SER A 32 -11.45 8.58 -13.81
N PHE A 33 -10.94 7.90 -14.84
CA PHE A 33 -11.41 8.08 -16.23
C PHE A 33 -12.84 7.57 -16.43
N GLY A 34 -13.24 6.54 -15.69
CA GLY A 34 -14.62 6.04 -15.70
C GLY A 34 -15.63 6.93 -14.95
N GLY A 35 -15.19 8.06 -14.37
CA GLY A 35 -16.06 8.96 -13.60
C GLY A 35 -16.57 8.36 -12.28
N ALA A 36 -15.88 7.35 -11.74
CA ALA A 36 -16.29 6.69 -10.52
C ALA A 36 -16.21 7.62 -9.31
N SER A 37 -17.06 7.34 -8.32
CA SER A 37 -17.02 8.06 -7.05
C SER A 37 -15.71 7.77 -6.31
N ILE A 38 -15.23 8.76 -5.53
CA ILE A 38 -14.05 8.57 -4.69
C ILE A 38 -14.20 7.40 -3.73
N PHE A 39 -15.42 7.14 -3.25
CA PHE A 39 -15.70 5.98 -2.40
C PHE A 39 -15.40 4.66 -3.12
N ALA A 40 -15.81 4.52 -4.38
CA ALA A 40 -15.51 3.32 -5.18
C ALA A 40 -13.99 3.16 -5.43
N ILE A 41 -13.27 4.26 -5.64
CA ILE A 41 -11.81 4.27 -5.81
C ILE A 41 -11.11 3.82 -4.52
N VAL A 42 -11.53 4.35 -3.38
CA VAL A 42 -10.96 3.99 -2.08
C VAL A 42 -11.24 2.53 -1.74
N VAL A 43 -12.48 2.07 -1.92
CA VAL A 43 -12.86 0.67 -1.64
C VAL A 43 -12.09 -0.30 -2.53
N SER A 44 -11.98 -0.03 -3.83
CA SER A 44 -11.20 -0.88 -4.74
C SER A 44 -9.71 -0.91 -4.38
N LYS A 45 -9.11 0.21 -3.98
CA LYS A 45 -7.74 0.25 -3.45
C LYS A 45 -7.60 -0.59 -2.18
N VAL A 46 -8.52 -0.46 -1.22
CA VAL A 46 -8.50 -1.27 0.02
C VAL A 46 -8.55 -2.77 -0.30
N ILE A 47 -9.43 -3.18 -1.23
CA ILE A 47 -9.54 -4.58 -1.67
C ILE A 47 -8.23 -5.03 -2.34
N LEU A 48 -7.66 -4.22 -3.24
CA LEU A 48 -6.43 -4.56 -3.95
C LEU A 48 -5.26 -4.73 -2.97
N PHE A 49 -5.14 -3.79 -2.03
CA PHE A 49 -4.14 -3.87 -0.97
C PHE A 49 -4.36 -5.11 -0.09
N GLY A 50 -5.60 -5.39 0.33
CA GLY A 50 -5.94 -6.58 1.12
C GLY A 50 -5.60 -7.90 0.40
N LEU A 51 -5.91 -7.99 -0.89
CA LEU A 51 -5.57 -9.16 -1.73
C LEU A 51 -4.07 -9.31 -1.89
N GLY A 52 -3.33 -8.23 -2.18
CA GLY A 52 -1.89 -8.33 -2.27
C GLY A 52 -1.23 -8.60 -0.91
N TYR A 53 -1.81 -8.15 0.20
CA TYR A 53 -1.36 -8.54 1.55
C TYR A 53 -1.52 -10.06 1.73
N PHE A 54 -2.70 -10.59 1.41
CA PHE A 54 -2.98 -12.02 1.47
C PHE A 54 -1.99 -12.79 0.59
N LEU A 55 -1.86 -12.44 -0.69
CA LEU A 55 -0.93 -13.10 -1.61
C LEU A 55 0.53 -12.98 -1.15
N TYR A 56 0.98 -11.82 -0.68
CA TYR A 56 2.37 -11.66 -0.26
C TYR A 56 2.70 -12.49 0.98
N PHE A 57 1.80 -12.52 1.98
CA PHE A 57 2.07 -13.18 3.26
C PHE A 57 1.68 -14.66 3.29
N GLU A 58 0.62 -15.07 2.58
CA GLU A 58 0.18 -16.45 2.48
C GLU A 58 1.12 -17.26 1.57
N THR A 59 1.61 -16.66 0.47
CA THR A 59 2.47 -17.37 -0.51
C THR A 59 3.95 -17.36 -0.10
N THR A 60 4.42 -16.36 0.65
CA THR A 60 5.83 -16.27 1.12
C THR A 60 6.02 -16.85 2.54
N ARG A 61 5.22 -17.85 2.91
CA ARG A 61 4.96 -18.26 4.31
C ARG A 61 6.16 -18.78 5.11
N GLN A 62 7.31 -19.10 4.51
CA GLN A 62 8.38 -19.81 5.25
C GLN A 62 9.68 -19.03 5.53
N GLN A 63 10.05 -18.00 4.78
CA GLN A 63 11.38 -17.37 4.97
C GLN A 63 11.36 -15.92 5.44
N LYS A 64 10.34 -15.12 5.11
CA LYS A 64 10.30 -13.69 5.50
C LYS A 64 9.69 -13.43 6.87
N ILE A 65 8.89 -14.36 7.42
CA ILE A 65 8.20 -14.18 8.71
C ILE A 65 9.19 -14.01 9.87
N VAL A 66 10.32 -14.73 9.83
CA VAL A 66 11.41 -14.57 10.83
C VAL A 66 12.07 -13.19 10.71
N PHE A 67 12.20 -12.67 9.49
CA PHE A 67 12.81 -11.36 9.26
C PHE A 67 11.93 -10.23 9.81
N TYR A 68 10.64 -10.15 9.46
CA TYR A 68 9.76 -9.07 9.94
C TYR A 68 9.55 -9.09 11.46
N LYS A 69 9.45 -10.29 12.07
CA LYS A 69 9.30 -10.44 13.52
C LYS A 69 10.54 -9.92 14.28
N ASN A 70 11.73 -10.04 13.69
CA ASN A 70 12.98 -9.51 14.24
C ASN A 70 13.10 -7.97 14.16
N PHE A 71 12.28 -7.28 13.34
CA PHE A 71 12.28 -5.81 13.25
C PHE A 71 11.25 -5.13 14.16
N GLY A 72 10.42 -5.89 14.88
CA GLY A 72 9.43 -5.35 15.82
C GLY A 72 8.26 -4.59 15.18
N ILE A 73 8.12 -4.62 13.85
CA ILE A 73 6.99 -4.02 13.13
C ILE A 73 5.98 -5.10 12.78
N SER A 74 4.77 -4.97 13.31
CA SER A 74 3.65 -5.85 12.99
C SER A 74 3.25 -5.69 11.52
N LYS A 75 2.93 -6.80 10.86
CA LYS A 75 2.60 -6.83 9.43
C LYS A 75 1.40 -5.93 9.11
N GLU A 76 0.47 -5.82 10.04
CA GLU A 76 -0.71 -4.96 9.94
C GLU A 76 -0.33 -3.48 9.93
N VAL A 77 0.66 -3.08 10.74
CA VAL A 77 1.14 -1.69 10.80
C VAL A 77 1.81 -1.30 9.48
N LEU A 78 2.62 -2.19 8.92
CA LEU A 78 3.27 -1.95 7.63
C LEU A 78 2.24 -1.81 6.51
N PHE A 79 1.21 -2.67 6.52
CA PHE A 79 0.08 -2.59 5.61
C PHE A 79 -0.67 -1.25 5.71
N LEU A 80 -1.10 -0.88 6.92
CA LEU A 80 -1.85 0.35 7.17
C LEU A 80 -1.04 1.60 6.80
N SER A 81 0.25 1.61 7.11
CA SER A 81 1.12 2.76 6.80
C SER A 81 1.21 3.03 5.30
N ILE A 82 1.32 1.97 4.48
CA ILE A 82 1.46 2.11 3.03
C ILE A 82 0.11 2.49 2.40
N LEU A 83 -0.99 1.90 2.87
CA LEU A 83 -2.34 2.26 2.44
C LEU A 83 -2.64 3.72 2.75
N PHE A 84 -2.24 4.20 3.92
CA PHE A 84 -2.41 5.60 4.31
C PHE A 84 -1.60 6.54 3.42
N ILE A 85 -0.33 6.21 3.14
CA ILE A 85 0.51 6.98 2.20
C ILE A 85 -0.14 7.04 0.82
N ASP A 86 -0.60 5.90 0.28
CA ASP A 86 -1.23 5.85 -1.04
C ASP A 86 -2.49 6.73 -1.10
N LEU A 87 -3.39 6.61 -0.13
CA LEU A 87 -4.60 7.44 -0.07
C LEU A 87 -4.28 8.93 0.08
N SER A 88 -3.28 9.27 0.90
CA SER A 88 -2.88 10.67 1.10
C SER A 88 -2.37 11.35 -0.19
N ILE A 89 -1.85 10.57 -1.14
CA ILE A 89 -1.38 11.05 -2.44
C ILE A 89 -2.54 11.13 -3.43
N PHE A 90 -3.31 10.05 -3.58
CA PHE A 90 -4.32 9.94 -4.65
C PHE A 90 -5.63 10.66 -4.35
N VAL A 91 -6.03 10.81 -3.09
CA VAL A 91 -7.25 11.53 -2.72
C VAL A 91 -7.18 13.00 -3.14
N PRO A 92 -6.11 13.77 -2.83
CA PRO A 92 -5.95 15.13 -3.33
C PRO A 92 -5.91 15.22 -4.85
N ILE A 93 -5.23 14.28 -5.52
CA ILE A 93 -5.14 14.24 -6.98
C ILE A 93 -6.53 14.07 -7.61
N TYR A 94 -7.38 13.20 -7.06
CA TYR A 94 -8.74 13.04 -7.54
C TYR A 94 -9.54 14.35 -7.46
N TYR A 95 -9.45 15.06 -6.33
CA TYR A 95 -10.14 16.33 -6.18
C TYR A 95 -9.59 17.42 -7.11
N LEU A 96 -8.27 17.46 -7.33
CA LEU A 96 -7.67 18.34 -8.32
C LEU A 96 -8.18 18.03 -9.73
N MET A 97 -8.21 16.76 -10.14
CA MET A 97 -8.73 16.36 -11.45
C MET A 97 -10.22 16.67 -11.65
N LYS A 98 -11.00 16.78 -10.58
CA LYS A 98 -12.42 17.13 -10.67
C LYS A 98 -12.66 18.64 -10.69
N LEU A 99 -11.67 19.42 -10.25
CA LEU A 99 -11.74 20.88 -10.14
C LEU A 99 -11.31 21.58 -11.44
N PHE A 100 -10.49 20.92 -12.26
CA PHE A 100 -10.08 21.33 -13.61
C PHE A 100 -10.86 20.56 -14.68
#